data_AF-A0A7W0ZXZ0-F1
#
_entry.id   AF-A0A7W0ZXZ0-F1
#
_cell.length_a   1.000
_cell.length_b   1.000
_cell.length_c   1.000
_cell.angle_alpha   90.00
_cell.angle_beta   90.00
_cell.angle_gamma   90.00
#
_symmetry.space_group_name_H-M   'P 1'
#
loop_
_entity.id
_entity.type
_entity.pdbx_description
1 polymer ?
#
loop_
_entity_poly.entity_id
_entity_poly.type
_entity_poly.pdbx_seq_one_letter_code
_entity_poly.pdbx_strand_id
1 'polypeptide(L)'
;MNSLLKTSLLATVCATSLVACIKQDEAPSDLKRAIPTADQVKIKLPQNANKAVGQLAEWYVATRNVTRTFNGGAGWVLVLVHTIVQFPVTSVSGDTYTWGPWSDALDPAEYKLDVRAVGDGTYEYQLSGRSKLSAGTSFEVIIDGKADPRPGELLGNGEFLIDFDAGKRVNPIDSGDARGQVDVRYDLAARHLDLGIMSTNDQGEPVMADYAYNETLDGGGDMVFNIDGNAGGTAAIEHITLRSRWQSNGMGRADARMAGGDLNAGAIASECWDGQFRRTYYTDSVNFAPTEGAVSACAFSAADLPPQH
;
A
#
# COMPACT_ATOMS: atom_id res chain seq x y z
N MET A 1 21.46 73.58 -31.72
CA MET A 1 20.09 73.15 -31.36
C MET A 1 19.99 71.66 -31.65
N ASN A 2 19.83 70.87 -30.58
CA ASN A 2 19.11 69.58 -30.44
C ASN A 2 19.05 68.62 -31.66
N SER A 3 19.23 67.30 -31.58
CA SER A 3 19.43 66.35 -30.48
C SER A 3 19.34 64.93 -31.13
N LEU A 4 20.15 63.96 -30.67
CA LEU A 4 19.90 62.49 -30.67
C LEU A 4 19.82 61.76 -32.05
N LEU A 5 20.38 60.59 -32.34
CA LEU A 5 21.04 59.51 -31.57
C LEU A 5 22.16 58.90 -32.45
N LYS A 6 23.38 58.79 -31.88
CA LYS A 6 24.37 57.77 -32.22
C LYS A 6 24.55 56.94 -30.95
N THR A 7 24.45 55.62 -31.03
CA THR A 7 24.82 54.74 -29.91
C THR A 7 25.41 53.45 -30.44
N SER A 8 26.74 53.36 -30.37
CA SER A 8 27.48 52.12 -30.20
C SER A 8 27.13 51.51 -28.84
N LEU A 9 27.14 50.18 -28.70
CA LEU A 9 27.92 49.48 -27.67
C LEU A 9 27.78 47.95 -27.81
N LEU A 10 28.92 47.26 -27.87
CA LEU A 10 29.05 45.92 -27.31
C LEU A 10 28.63 45.99 -25.84
N ALA A 11 27.72 45.11 -25.41
CA ALA A 11 27.49 44.82 -24.01
C ALA A 11 27.68 43.32 -23.79
N THR A 12 28.89 42.99 -23.33
CA THR A 12 29.18 41.80 -22.54
C THR A 12 28.18 41.75 -21.38
N VAL A 13 27.25 40.80 -21.40
CA VAL A 13 26.44 40.48 -20.22
C VAL A 13 27.14 39.34 -19.49
N CYS A 14 27.83 39.71 -18.40
CA CYS A 14 28.12 38.81 -17.30
C CYS A 14 26.81 38.20 -16.79
N ALA A 15 26.59 36.90 -17.03
CA ALA A 15 25.61 36.12 -16.30
C ALA A 15 26.28 35.51 -15.06
N THR A 16 26.53 36.36 -14.05
CA THR A 16 26.80 35.92 -12.67
C THR A 16 25.68 36.45 -11.79
N SER A 17 24.69 35.60 -11.52
CA SER A 17 23.63 35.65 -10.48
C SER A 17 22.44 34.84 -11.02
N LEU A 18 21.89 33.80 -10.39
CA LEU A 18 22.02 33.23 -9.07
C LEU A 18 22.09 31.70 -9.23
N VAL A 19 23.09 31.05 -8.64
CA VAL A 19 22.92 29.68 -8.17
C VAL A 19 22.01 29.79 -6.95
N ALA A 20 20.71 29.91 -7.20
CA ALA A 20 19.74 29.49 -6.22
C ALA A 20 20.00 28.00 -6.06
N CYS A 21 20.35 27.58 -4.84
CA CYS A 21 20.20 26.20 -4.42
C CYS A 21 18.77 25.78 -4.73
N ILE A 22 18.53 25.24 -5.92
CA ILE A 22 17.48 24.26 -6.12
C ILE A 22 17.98 23.11 -5.26
N LYS A 23 17.55 23.10 -3.99
CA LYS A 23 17.30 21.84 -3.33
C LYS A 23 16.45 21.08 -4.35
N GLN A 24 17.05 20.12 -5.05
CA GLN A 24 16.27 18.99 -5.49
C GLN A 24 15.63 18.53 -4.19
N ASP A 25 14.34 18.80 -4.05
CA ASP A 25 13.57 18.13 -3.02
C ASP A 25 13.77 16.65 -3.32
N GLU A 26 14.60 16.01 -2.48
CA GLU A 26 14.74 14.57 -2.47
C GLU A 26 13.31 14.03 -2.45
N ALA A 27 13.00 13.12 -3.38
CA ALA A 27 11.72 12.43 -3.36
C ALA A 27 11.47 11.96 -1.92
N PRO A 28 10.31 12.30 -1.30
CA PRO A 28 10.07 11.98 0.09
C PRO A 28 10.35 10.49 0.32
N SER A 29 11.09 10.18 1.38
CA SER A 29 11.35 8.80 1.84
C SER A 29 10.06 8.02 2.17
N ASP A 30 8.89 8.61 1.95
CA ASP A 30 7.55 8.06 2.02
C ASP A 30 7.23 7.10 0.86
N LEU A 31 7.90 7.20 -0.31
CA LEU A 31 7.61 6.29 -1.44
C LEU A 31 8.11 4.85 -1.19
N LYS A 32 9.28 4.70 -0.54
CA LYS A 32 9.83 3.40 -0.12
C LYS A 32 9.06 2.75 1.04
N ARG A 33 8.11 3.45 1.65
CA ARG A 33 7.21 2.97 2.73
C ARG A 33 5.82 2.57 2.22
N ALA A 34 5.50 2.83 0.95
CA ALA A 34 4.18 2.56 0.39
C ALA A 34 3.94 1.06 0.13
N ILE A 35 5.01 0.26 0.08
CA ILE A 35 4.96 -1.18 -0.16
C ILE A 35 5.61 -1.86 1.03
N PRO A 36 4.89 -2.72 1.77
CA PRO A 36 5.43 -3.29 2.99
C PRO A 36 6.49 -4.34 2.65
N THR A 37 7.62 -4.31 3.35
CA THR A 37 8.51 -5.46 3.47
C THR A 37 7.84 -6.51 4.34
N ALA A 38 8.23 -7.78 4.24
CA ALA A 38 7.68 -8.82 5.14
C ALA A 38 7.84 -8.46 6.62
N ASP A 39 8.90 -7.73 6.97
CA ASP A 39 9.15 -7.18 8.31
C ASP A 39 8.24 -5.99 8.70
N GLN A 40 7.60 -5.33 7.73
CA GLN A 40 6.55 -4.33 7.93
C GLN A 40 5.15 -4.94 7.98
N VAL A 41 4.95 -6.10 7.33
CA VAL A 41 3.71 -6.90 7.40
C VAL A 41 3.61 -7.62 8.74
N LYS A 42 4.74 -8.11 9.29
CA LYS A 42 4.83 -8.51 10.70
C LYS A 42 4.37 -7.34 11.53
N ILE A 43 3.13 -7.40 12.03
CA ILE A 43 2.67 -6.52 13.09
C ILE A 43 3.74 -6.68 14.17
N LYS A 44 4.59 -5.66 14.35
CA LYS A 44 5.43 -5.56 15.52
C LYS A 44 4.45 -5.36 16.65
N LEU A 45 3.91 -6.47 17.14
CA LEU A 45 3.04 -6.51 18.30
C LEU A 45 3.69 -5.60 19.33
N PRO A 46 2.93 -4.71 19.96
CA PRO A 46 3.45 -3.65 20.82
C PRO A 46 4.59 -4.14 21.72
N GLN A 47 5.85 -3.90 21.32
CA GLN A 47 6.99 -4.17 22.21
C GLN A 47 7.04 -3.16 23.37
N ASN A 48 6.21 -2.11 23.28
CA ASN A 48 6.05 -1.08 24.29
C ASN A 48 4.60 -1.03 24.80
N ALA A 49 4.15 -2.10 25.46
CA ALA A 49 2.85 -2.22 26.14
C ALA A 49 2.57 -1.15 27.23
N ASN A 50 3.38 -0.11 27.36
CA ASN A 50 3.31 0.92 28.41
C ASN A 50 2.71 2.24 27.94
N LYS A 51 1.98 2.25 26.82
CA LYS A 51 1.18 3.43 26.52
C LYS A 51 0.06 3.48 27.56
N ALA A 52 -0.29 4.66 28.07
CA ALA A 52 -1.37 4.85 29.03
C ALA A 52 -2.63 5.45 28.38
N VAL A 53 -3.79 5.36 29.03
CA VAL A 53 -4.98 6.16 28.68
C VAL A 53 -4.61 7.65 28.54
N GLY A 54 -5.17 8.31 27.51
CA GLY A 54 -4.87 9.70 27.17
C GLY A 54 -3.63 9.91 26.30
N GLN A 55 -2.80 8.88 26.11
CA GLN A 55 -1.74 8.88 25.09
C GLN A 55 -2.26 8.41 23.74
N LEU A 56 -1.51 8.67 22.66
CA LEU A 56 -1.84 8.17 21.33
C LEU A 56 -2.04 6.64 21.37
N ALA A 57 -3.20 6.18 20.89
CA ALA A 57 -3.55 4.77 20.85
C ALA A 57 -2.67 4.03 19.82
N GLU A 58 -2.18 2.86 20.21
CA GLU A 58 -1.22 2.13 19.38
C GLU A 58 -1.91 1.43 18.21
N TRP A 59 -3.08 0.86 18.44
CA TRP A 59 -3.86 0.20 17.43
C TRP A 59 -4.54 1.18 16.48
N TYR A 60 -4.77 2.43 16.90
CA TYR A 60 -5.05 3.51 15.94
C TYR A 60 -3.88 3.70 14.97
N VAL A 61 -2.65 3.80 15.48
CA VAL A 61 -1.45 3.99 14.63
C VAL A 61 -1.27 2.79 13.70
N ALA A 62 -1.40 1.57 14.21
CA ALA A 62 -1.35 0.35 13.40
C ALA A 62 -2.41 0.38 12.30
N THR A 63 -3.68 0.62 12.67
CA THR A 63 -4.81 0.73 11.73
C THR A 63 -4.51 1.73 10.61
N ARG A 64 -4.14 2.96 10.98
CA ARG A 64 -3.87 4.02 10.02
C ARG A 64 -2.70 3.68 9.10
N ASN A 65 -1.64 3.06 9.63
CA ASN A 65 -0.48 2.72 8.82
C ASN A 65 -0.81 1.58 7.85
N VAL A 66 -1.42 0.50 8.33
CA VAL A 66 -1.87 -0.64 7.51
C VAL A 66 -2.80 -0.17 6.39
N THR A 67 -3.84 0.61 6.72
CA THR A 67 -4.78 1.14 5.72
C THR A 67 -4.08 2.04 4.70
N ARG A 68 -3.21 2.95 5.13
CA ARG A 68 -2.50 3.84 4.19
C ARG A 68 -1.57 3.09 3.26
N THR A 69 -0.88 2.08 3.78
CA THR A 69 0.05 1.26 2.99
C THR A 69 -0.71 0.47 1.94
N PHE A 70 -1.72 -0.32 2.34
CA PHE A 70 -2.39 -1.21 1.40
C PHE A 70 -3.34 -0.47 0.44
N ASN A 71 -4.15 0.47 0.94
CA ASN A 71 -5.02 1.27 0.05
C ASN A 71 -4.17 2.18 -0.85
N GLY A 72 -3.08 2.75 -0.31
CA GLY A 72 -2.17 3.60 -1.07
C GLY A 72 -1.44 2.83 -2.17
N GLY A 73 -0.94 1.62 -1.86
CA GLY A 73 -0.30 0.74 -2.84
C GLY A 73 -1.26 0.33 -3.96
N ALA A 74 -2.48 -0.09 -3.61
CA ALA A 74 -3.49 -0.42 -4.60
C ALA A 74 -3.88 0.79 -5.46
N GLY A 75 -4.12 1.95 -4.82
CA GLY A 75 -4.43 3.20 -5.51
C GLY A 75 -3.31 3.66 -6.44
N TRP A 76 -2.04 3.46 -6.07
CA TRP A 76 -0.90 3.81 -6.92
C TRP A 76 -0.89 3.01 -8.23
N VAL A 77 -1.19 1.71 -8.19
CA VAL A 77 -1.28 0.87 -9.41
C VAL A 77 -2.39 1.38 -10.32
N LEU A 78 -3.57 1.67 -9.76
CA LEU A 78 -4.70 2.20 -10.52
C LEU A 78 -4.36 3.55 -11.17
N VAL A 79 -3.70 4.45 -10.43
CA VAL A 79 -3.22 5.74 -10.95
C VAL A 79 -2.17 5.54 -12.05
N LEU A 80 -1.23 4.61 -11.87
CA LEU A 80 -0.20 4.32 -12.86
C LEU A 80 -0.82 3.86 -14.19
N VAL A 81 -1.67 2.85 -14.15
CA VAL A 81 -2.34 2.31 -15.35
C VAL A 81 -3.20 3.39 -16.01
N HIS A 82 -4.01 4.11 -15.22
CA HIS A 82 -4.83 5.21 -15.72
C HIS A 82 -4.00 6.31 -16.40
N THR A 83 -2.82 6.62 -15.84
CA THR A 83 -1.88 7.61 -16.38
C THR A 83 -1.28 7.16 -17.71
N ILE A 84 -0.83 5.90 -17.80
CA ILE A 84 -0.24 5.35 -19.03
C ILE A 84 -1.25 5.42 -20.18
N VAL A 85 -2.51 5.06 -19.93
CA VAL A 85 -3.54 5.07 -20.99
C VAL A 85 -3.98 6.47 -21.43
N GLN A 86 -3.53 7.54 -20.76
CA GLN A 86 -3.71 8.92 -21.26
C GLN A 86 -2.75 9.27 -22.41
N PHE A 87 -1.68 8.49 -22.61
CA PHE A 87 -0.75 8.71 -23.72
C PHE A 87 -1.28 8.06 -25.02
N PRO A 88 -0.83 8.52 -26.20
CA PRO A 88 -1.14 7.85 -27.45
C PRO A 88 -0.68 6.39 -27.45
N VAL A 89 -1.55 5.48 -27.89
CA VAL A 89 -1.21 4.06 -28.08
C VAL A 89 -0.04 3.93 -29.06
N THR A 90 0.93 3.08 -28.75
CA THR A 90 2.11 2.85 -29.59
C THR A 90 1.80 1.88 -30.73
N SER A 91 1.04 0.82 -30.45
CA SER A 91 0.57 -0.11 -31.48
C SER A 91 -0.75 -0.78 -31.10
N VAL A 92 -1.46 -1.27 -32.11
CA VAL A 92 -2.73 -1.98 -31.96
C VAL A 92 -2.64 -3.29 -32.72
N SER A 93 -3.03 -4.39 -32.08
CA SER A 93 -3.07 -5.73 -32.67
C SER A 93 -4.36 -6.44 -32.27
N GLY A 94 -5.32 -6.51 -33.19
CA GLY A 94 -6.66 -6.98 -32.88
C GLY A 94 -7.30 -6.15 -31.77
N ASP A 95 -7.70 -6.81 -30.68
CA ASP A 95 -8.31 -6.19 -29.51
C ASP A 95 -7.31 -5.77 -28.43
N THR A 96 -6.00 -5.84 -28.72
CA THR A 96 -4.92 -5.45 -27.80
C THR A 96 -4.30 -4.12 -28.21
N TYR A 97 -4.21 -3.22 -27.24
CA TYR A 97 -3.62 -1.89 -27.33
C TYR A 97 -2.33 -1.88 -26.50
N THR A 98 -1.22 -1.48 -27.11
CA THR A 98 0.08 -1.46 -26.46
C THR A 98 0.60 -0.04 -26.32
N TRP A 99 0.97 0.34 -25.10
CA TRP A 99 1.79 1.51 -24.81
C TRP A 99 3.22 1.06 -24.60
N GLY A 100 4.15 1.75 -25.24
CA GLY A 100 5.56 1.41 -25.19
C GLY A 100 5.99 0.39 -26.26
N PRO A 101 7.18 -0.21 -26.09
CA PRO A 101 7.99 -0.14 -24.87
C PRO A 101 8.68 1.22 -24.67
N TRP A 102 8.90 1.62 -23.40
CA TRP A 102 9.53 2.88 -23.01
C TRP A 102 10.65 2.67 -21.99
N SER A 103 11.69 3.50 -22.10
CA SER A 103 12.76 3.65 -21.10
C SER A 103 13.52 4.94 -21.38
N ASP A 104 13.97 5.64 -20.36
CA ASP A 104 14.97 6.69 -20.50
C ASP A 104 16.39 6.12 -20.64
N ALA A 105 17.34 6.97 -21.01
CA ALA A 105 18.72 6.57 -21.25
C ALA A 105 19.36 5.90 -20.02
N LEU A 106 19.04 6.40 -18.82
CA LEU A 106 19.59 5.92 -17.55
C LEU A 106 18.72 4.85 -16.88
N ASP A 107 17.53 4.55 -17.42
CA ASP A 107 16.68 3.53 -16.83
C ASP A 107 17.31 2.14 -16.99
N PRO A 108 17.34 1.32 -15.93
CA PRO A 108 17.90 -0.02 -15.97
C PRO A 108 16.96 -1.06 -16.61
N ALA A 109 15.71 -0.68 -16.86
CA ALA A 109 14.67 -1.52 -17.44
C ALA A 109 13.87 -0.76 -18.50
N GLU A 110 13.18 -1.51 -19.34
CA GLU A 110 12.22 -1.00 -20.32
C GLU A 110 10.86 -1.62 -20.04
N TYR A 111 9.81 -0.82 -20.12
CA TYR A 111 8.46 -1.23 -19.72
C TYR A 111 7.45 -1.08 -20.85
N LYS A 112 6.39 -1.88 -20.83
CA LYS A 112 5.23 -1.73 -21.71
C LYS A 112 3.96 -2.07 -20.96
N LEU A 113 2.85 -1.47 -21.38
CA LEU A 113 1.51 -1.83 -20.94
C LEU A 113 0.74 -2.39 -22.14
N ASP A 114 0.26 -3.61 -22.03
CA ASP A 114 -0.72 -4.16 -22.96
C ASP A 114 -2.10 -4.13 -22.30
N VAL A 115 -3.11 -3.61 -22.99
CA VAL A 115 -4.52 -3.65 -22.55
C VAL A 115 -5.33 -4.35 -23.63
N ARG A 116 -6.06 -5.40 -23.25
CA ARG A 116 -6.95 -6.16 -24.13
C ARG A 116 -8.40 -5.82 -23.81
N ALA A 117 -9.15 -5.36 -24.80
CA ALA A 117 -10.60 -5.27 -24.69
C ALA A 117 -11.22 -6.68 -24.72
N VAL A 118 -12.11 -6.97 -23.77
CA VAL A 118 -12.88 -8.21 -23.72
C VAL A 118 -14.28 -7.93 -24.26
N GLY A 119 -14.85 -8.88 -25.00
CA GLY A 119 -16.11 -8.70 -25.74
C GLY A 119 -17.35 -8.39 -24.89
N ASP A 120 -17.25 -8.41 -23.56
CA ASP A 120 -18.33 -8.10 -22.61
C ASP A 120 -18.24 -6.69 -22.00
N GLY A 121 -17.32 -5.86 -22.50
CA GLY A 121 -17.08 -4.50 -22.03
C GLY A 121 -16.11 -4.39 -20.86
N THR A 122 -15.44 -5.49 -20.48
CA THR A 122 -14.33 -5.49 -19.52
C THR A 122 -12.97 -5.40 -20.22
N TYR A 123 -11.92 -5.18 -19.44
CA TYR A 123 -10.56 -5.05 -19.94
C TYR A 123 -9.61 -5.91 -19.12
N GLU A 124 -8.65 -6.53 -19.78
CA GLU A 124 -7.48 -7.15 -19.14
C GLU A 124 -6.25 -6.28 -19.44
N TYR A 125 -5.32 -6.18 -18.51
CA TYR A 125 -4.10 -5.40 -18.70
C TYR A 125 -2.89 -6.05 -18.07
N GLN A 126 -1.74 -5.89 -18.73
CA GLN A 126 -0.45 -6.40 -18.26
C GLN A 126 0.61 -5.31 -18.35
N LEU A 127 1.12 -4.88 -17.20
CA LEU A 127 2.35 -4.10 -17.14
C LEU A 127 3.53 -5.07 -17.09
N SER A 128 4.34 -5.04 -18.13
CA SER A 128 5.52 -5.89 -18.24
C SER A 128 6.77 -5.06 -18.34
N GLY A 129 7.90 -5.61 -17.93
CA GLY A 129 9.20 -4.99 -18.17
C GLY A 129 10.27 -6.01 -18.52
N ARG A 130 11.39 -5.51 -19.03
CA ARG A 130 12.59 -6.30 -19.30
C ARG A 130 13.83 -5.55 -18.84
N SER A 131 14.82 -6.30 -18.36
CA SER A 131 16.09 -5.71 -17.91
C SER A 131 16.95 -5.27 -19.10
N LYS A 132 17.44 -4.02 -19.08
CA LYS A 132 18.46 -3.55 -20.04
C LYS A 132 19.87 -4.03 -19.67
N LEU A 133 20.05 -4.56 -18.47
CA LEU A 133 21.33 -5.09 -17.99
C LEU A 133 21.64 -6.49 -18.54
N SER A 134 20.64 -7.19 -19.04
CA SER A 134 20.76 -8.54 -19.59
C SER A 134 20.23 -8.57 -21.03
N ALA A 135 21.14 -8.79 -21.98
CA ALA A 135 20.79 -8.82 -23.40
C ALA A 135 19.83 -9.99 -23.72
N GLY A 136 18.83 -9.72 -24.56
CA GLY A 136 17.90 -10.75 -25.06
C GLY A 136 16.83 -11.21 -24.07
N THR A 137 16.63 -10.50 -22.95
CA THR A 137 15.54 -10.81 -22.01
C THR A 137 14.17 -10.54 -22.63
N SER A 138 13.23 -11.46 -22.39
CA SER A 138 11.81 -11.26 -22.70
C SER A 138 11.19 -10.28 -21.71
N PHE A 139 10.07 -9.69 -22.11
CA PHE A 139 9.21 -8.97 -21.16
C PHE A 139 8.63 -9.95 -20.14
N GLU A 140 8.82 -9.67 -18.86
CA GLU A 140 8.19 -10.36 -17.73
C GLU A 140 7.03 -9.50 -17.23
N VAL A 141 5.88 -10.15 -16.94
CA VAL A 141 4.71 -9.48 -16.37
C VAL A 141 4.99 -9.18 -14.90
N ILE A 142 4.80 -7.92 -14.51
CA ILE A 142 4.98 -7.43 -13.14
C ILE A 142 3.62 -7.12 -12.51
N ILE A 143 2.67 -6.64 -13.32
CA ILE A 143 1.28 -6.45 -12.91
C ILE A 143 0.38 -7.10 -13.95
N ASP A 144 -0.50 -7.98 -13.52
CA ASP A 144 -1.54 -8.63 -14.34
C ASP A 144 -2.90 -8.30 -13.75
N GLY A 145 -3.82 -7.74 -14.53
CA GLY A 145 -5.06 -7.21 -13.98
C GLY A 145 -6.26 -7.24 -14.91
N LYS A 146 -7.43 -7.03 -14.31
CA LYS A 146 -8.73 -6.93 -14.96
C LYS A 146 -9.48 -5.73 -14.41
N ALA A 147 -10.21 -5.04 -15.28
CA ALA A 147 -11.02 -3.89 -14.93
C ALA A 147 -12.41 -3.98 -15.56
N ASP A 148 -13.41 -3.71 -14.74
CA ASP A 148 -14.80 -3.52 -15.13
C ASP A 148 -15.19 -2.05 -14.92
N PRO A 149 -15.27 -1.25 -16.01
CA PRO A 149 -15.63 0.16 -15.92
C PRO A 149 -17.15 0.39 -15.92
N ARG A 150 -17.97 -0.66 -16.07
CA ARG A 150 -19.43 -0.54 -16.25
C ARG A 150 -20.18 0.15 -15.09
N PRO A 151 -19.72 0.09 -13.82
CA PRO A 151 -20.33 0.89 -12.74
C PRO A 151 -20.28 2.41 -12.96
N GLY A 152 -19.38 2.91 -13.80
CA GLY A 152 -19.27 4.33 -14.16
C GLY A 152 -17.87 4.90 -13.97
N GLU A 153 -17.71 6.16 -14.37
CA GLU A 153 -16.46 6.90 -14.24
C GLU A 153 -16.01 6.94 -12.77
N LEU A 154 -14.77 6.51 -12.51
CA LEU A 154 -14.16 6.40 -11.17
C LEU A 154 -14.88 5.46 -10.18
N LEU A 155 -15.82 4.65 -10.66
CA LEU A 155 -16.61 3.72 -9.84
C LEU A 155 -16.36 2.24 -10.19
N GLY A 156 -15.45 1.97 -11.12
CA GLY A 156 -15.18 0.61 -11.59
C GLY A 156 -14.69 -0.35 -10.49
N ASN A 157 -14.79 -1.63 -10.79
CA ASN A 157 -14.30 -2.72 -9.96
C ASN A 157 -13.31 -3.58 -10.75
N GLY A 158 -12.51 -4.40 -10.08
CA GLY A 158 -11.51 -5.20 -10.76
C GLY A 158 -10.60 -5.96 -9.81
N GLU A 159 -9.60 -6.59 -10.41
CA GLU A 159 -8.57 -7.32 -9.68
C GLU A 159 -7.21 -7.13 -10.35
N PHE A 160 -6.12 -7.21 -9.59
CA PHE A 160 -4.78 -7.30 -10.15
C PHE A 160 -3.80 -8.00 -9.21
N LEU A 161 -2.85 -8.69 -9.81
CA LEU A 161 -1.71 -9.31 -9.14
C LEU A 161 -0.48 -8.44 -9.35
N ILE A 162 0.26 -8.14 -8.28
CA ILE A 162 1.61 -7.57 -8.34
C ILE A 162 2.61 -8.69 -8.05
N ASP A 163 3.62 -8.86 -8.92
CA ASP A 163 4.74 -9.78 -8.71
C ASP A 163 6.03 -9.00 -8.43
N PHE A 164 6.40 -8.92 -7.15
CA PHE A 164 7.60 -8.22 -6.72
C PHE A 164 8.89 -8.95 -7.10
N ASP A 165 8.84 -10.28 -7.22
CA ASP A 165 10.00 -11.06 -7.62
C ASP A 165 10.31 -10.84 -9.11
N ALA A 166 9.28 -10.74 -9.96
CA ALA A 166 9.40 -10.31 -11.35
C ALA A 166 9.90 -8.87 -11.45
N GLY A 167 9.35 -7.97 -10.64
CA GLY A 167 9.85 -6.59 -10.53
C GLY A 167 11.36 -6.54 -10.25
N LYS A 168 11.83 -7.33 -9.28
CA LYS A 168 13.26 -7.40 -8.90
C LYS A 168 14.14 -7.95 -10.02
N ARG A 169 13.68 -8.92 -10.80
CA ARG A 169 14.42 -9.45 -11.97
C ARG A 169 14.48 -8.43 -13.12
N VAL A 170 13.39 -7.71 -13.36
CA VAL A 170 13.31 -6.69 -14.41
C VAL A 170 14.20 -5.49 -14.07
N ASN A 171 14.09 -4.95 -12.86
CA ASN A 171 14.85 -3.77 -12.43
C ASN A 171 15.56 -4.03 -11.09
N PRO A 172 16.70 -4.73 -11.08
CA PRO A 172 17.38 -5.06 -9.82
C PRO A 172 17.95 -3.84 -9.07
N ILE A 173 18.17 -2.71 -9.77
CA ILE A 173 18.79 -1.49 -9.23
C ILE A 173 17.78 -0.67 -8.42
N ASP A 174 16.60 -0.40 -8.98
CA ASP A 174 15.61 0.48 -8.34
C ASP A 174 14.49 -0.28 -7.62
N SER A 175 14.35 -1.59 -7.85
CA SER A 175 13.38 -2.39 -7.11
C SER A 175 13.74 -2.43 -5.64
N GLY A 176 12.77 -2.05 -4.81
CA GLY A 176 12.86 -2.16 -3.35
C GLY A 176 12.99 -3.60 -2.87
N ASP A 177 12.87 -3.79 -1.55
CA ASP A 177 13.08 -5.08 -0.88
C ASP A 177 11.80 -5.91 -0.73
N ALA A 178 10.69 -5.48 -1.33
CA ALA A 178 9.45 -6.25 -1.37
C ALA A 178 9.66 -7.57 -2.13
N ARG A 179 8.96 -8.62 -1.70
CA ARG A 179 9.11 -10.00 -2.20
C ARG A 179 7.77 -10.68 -2.35
N GLY A 180 7.71 -11.66 -3.23
CA GLY A 180 6.51 -12.45 -3.48
C GLY A 180 5.45 -11.68 -4.24
N GLN A 181 4.19 -11.91 -3.91
CA GLN A 181 3.04 -11.50 -4.70
C GLN A 181 1.92 -10.90 -3.84
N VAL A 182 1.15 -9.99 -4.43
CA VAL A 182 -0.06 -9.42 -3.82
C VAL A 182 -1.18 -9.46 -4.83
N ASP A 183 -2.21 -10.25 -4.53
CA ASP A 183 -3.51 -10.24 -5.23
C ASP A 183 -4.38 -9.14 -4.62
N VAL A 184 -4.96 -8.29 -5.46
CA VAL A 184 -5.80 -7.17 -5.06
C VAL A 184 -7.15 -7.32 -5.75
N ARG A 185 -8.24 -7.14 -4.99
CA ARG A 185 -9.61 -7.01 -5.51
C ARG A 185 -10.22 -5.72 -4.99
N TYR A 186 -10.75 -4.91 -5.88
CA TYR A 186 -11.29 -3.60 -5.54
C TYR A 186 -12.70 -3.41 -6.11
N ASP A 187 -13.53 -2.69 -5.37
CA ASP A 187 -14.82 -2.16 -5.81
C ASP A 187 -14.92 -0.70 -5.33
N LEU A 188 -14.73 0.24 -6.26
CA LEU A 188 -14.72 1.67 -5.94
C LEU A 188 -16.13 2.19 -5.64
N ALA A 189 -17.17 1.62 -6.25
CA ALA A 189 -18.55 1.99 -5.97
C ALA A 189 -18.95 1.57 -4.54
N ALA A 190 -18.53 0.38 -4.11
CA ALA A 190 -18.73 -0.11 -2.76
C ALA A 190 -17.76 0.49 -1.72
N ARG A 191 -16.66 1.12 -2.18
CA ARG A 191 -15.50 1.54 -1.35
C ARG A 191 -14.92 0.36 -0.56
N HIS A 192 -14.65 -0.71 -1.29
CA HIS A 192 -14.18 -1.97 -0.75
C HIS A 192 -12.88 -2.40 -1.41
N LEU A 193 -12.00 -3.01 -0.61
CA LEU A 193 -10.69 -3.49 -1.06
C LEU A 193 -10.30 -4.74 -0.27
N ASP A 194 -9.99 -5.82 -0.96
CA ASP A 194 -9.44 -7.05 -0.41
C ASP A 194 -8.06 -7.33 -1.03
N LEU A 195 -7.10 -7.77 -0.20
CA LEU A 195 -5.77 -8.17 -0.61
C LEU A 195 -5.44 -9.55 -0.05
N GLY A 196 -4.85 -10.41 -0.89
CA GLY A 196 -4.14 -11.62 -0.49
C GLY A 196 -2.64 -11.43 -0.72
N ILE A 197 -1.84 -11.57 0.33
CA ILE A 197 -0.41 -11.26 0.32
C ILE A 197 0.37 -12.54 0.59
N MET A 198 1.26 -12.89 -0.34
CA MET A 198 2.19 -14.01 -0.20
C MET A 198 3.61 -13.49 -0.27
N SER A 199 4.38 -13.62 0.81
CA SER A 199 5.76 -13.14 0.88
C SER A 199 6.67 -14.11 1.64
N THR A 200 7.91 -13.70 1.88
CA THR A 200 8.87 -14.41 2.74
C THR A 200 9.46 -13.47 3.76
N ASN A 201 9.66 -13.94 4.99
CA ASN A 201 10.39 -13.19 6.01
C ASN A 201 11.90 -13.10 5.70
N ASP A 202 12.65 -12.38 6.52
CA ASP A 202 14.10 -12.23 6.38
C ASP A 202 14.88 -13.55 6.41
N GLN A 203 14.31 -14.60 7.02
CA GLN A 203 14.85 -15.95 7.06
C GLN A 203 14.47 -16.78 5.83
N GLY A 204 13.67 -16.21 4.91
CA GLY A 204 13.15 -16.86 3.71
C GLY A 204 11.94 -17.75 3.95
N GLU A 205 11.36 -17.73 5.15
CA GLU A 205 10.17 -18.52 5.47
C GLU A 205 8.91 -17.85 4.94
N PRO A 206 7.93 -18.60 4.40
CA PRO A 206 6.68 -18.05 3.90
C PRO A 206 5.92 -17.25 4.98
N VAL A 207 5.37 -16.11 4.57
CA VAL A 207 4.44 -15.30 5.34
C VAL A 207 3.22 -15.05 4.47
N MET A 208 2.04 -15.33 5.01
CA MET A 208 0.78 -15.01 4.35
C MET A 208 0.07 -13.93 5.14
N ALA A 209 -0.59 -13.02 4.45
CA ALA A 209 -1.44 -12.02 5.09
C ALA A 209 -2.65 -11.72 4.23
N ASP A 210 -3.77 -11.44 4.89
CA ASP A 210 -4.99 -10.99 4.24
C ASP A 210 -5.37 -9.63 4.79
N TYR A 211 -5.87 -8.77 3.91
CA TYR A 211 -6.34 -7.44 4.28
C TYR A 211 -7.70 -7.19 3.64
N ALA A 212 -8.69 -6.79 4.43
CA ALA A 212 -10.01 -6.40 3.96
C ALA A 212 -10.36 -5.01 4.50
N TYR A 213 -10.88 -4.14 3.64
CA TYR A 213 -11.23 -2.76 3.97
C TYR A 213 -12.58 -2.38 3.42
N ASN A 214 -13.35 -1.65 4.23
CA ASN A 214 -14.61 -1.04 3.86
C ASN A 214 -14.68 0.39 4.37
N GLU A 215 -15.18 1.31 3.55
CA GLU A 215 -15.40 2.70 3.95
C GLU A 215 -16.85 3.14 3.74
N THR A 216 -17.41 3.77 4.76
CA THR A 216 -18.75 4.37 4.70
C THR A 216 -18.71 5.73 4.01
N LEU A 217 -19.85 6.19 3.50
CA LEU A 217 -19.95 7.49 2.81
C LEU A 217 -19.49 8.68 3.66
N ASP A 218 -19.62 8.59 4.98
CA ASP A 218 -19.23 9.64 5.91
C ASP A 218 -17.75 9.55 6.36
N GLY A 219 -16.98 8.57 5.87
CA GLY A 219 -15.55 8.39 6.20
C GLY A 219 -15.29 7.54 7.46
N GLY A 220 -16.33 6.87 7.98
CA GLY A 220 -16.13 5.73 8.88
C GLY A 220 -15.60 4.51 8.11
N GLY A 221 -15.12 3.50 8.83
CA GLY A 221 -14.61 2.32 8.16
C GLY A 221 -14.40 1.11 9.05
N ASP A 222 -14.14 -0.01 8.38
CA ASP A 222 -13.85 -1.33 8.94
C ASP A 222 -12.61 -1.87 8.21
N MET A 223 -11.65 -2.38 8.98
CA MET A 223 -10.42 -2.96 8.48
C MET A 223 -10.16 -4.26 9.21
N VAL A 224 -9.93 -5.33 8.47
CA VAL A 224 -9.46 -6.61 9.01
C VAL A 224 -8.10 -6.89 8.40
N PHE A 225 -7.11 -7.17 9.24
CA PHE A 225 -5.79 -7.56 8.81
C PHE A 225 -5.39 -8.85 9.52
N ASN A 226 -5.15 -9.90 8.74
CA ASN A 226 -4.69 -11.20 9.20
C ASN A 226 -3.23 -11.39 8.76
N ILE A 227 -2.42 -12.00 9.62
CA ILE A 227 -1.10 -12.50 9.27
C ILE A 227 -0.90 -13.89 9.85
N ASP A 228 -0.42 -14.79 8.99
CA ASP A 228 0.01 -16.13 9.33
C ASP A 228 1.52 -16.21 9.16
N GLY A 229 2.23 -16.50 10.25
CA GLY A 229 3.68 -16.65 10.22
C GLY A 229 4.23 -17.29 11.47
N ASN A 230 5.50 -17.70 11.40
CA ASN A 230 6.23 -18.20 12.55
C ASN A 230 6.81 -17.01 13.35
N ALA A 231 6.25 -16.77 14.53
CA ALA A 231 6.68 -15.78 15.51
C ALA A 231 7.27 -16.43 16.78
N GLY A 232 7.22 -17.77 16.85
CA GLY A 232 7.66 -18.58 17.99
C GLY A 232 9.11 -19.07 17.91
N GLY A 233 9.43 -20.00 18.81
CA GLY A 233 10.74 -20.67 18.85
C GLY A 233 10.77 -21.99 18.09
N THR A 234 9.60 -22.46 17.61
CA THR A 234 9.45 -23.69 16.84
C THR A 234 9.15 -23.37 15.37
N ALA A 235 8.64 -24.33 14.60
CA ALA A 235 8.18 -24.13 13.21
C ALA A 235 6.65 -23.98 13.11
N ALA A 236 5.97 -23.84 14.25
CA ALA A 236 4.52 -23.76 14.29
C ALA A 236 4.05 -22.34 13.88
N ILE A 237 2.95 -22.24 13.14
CA ILE A 237 2.46 -20.97 12.61
C ILE A 237 1.48 -20.32 13.59
N GLU A 238 1.75 -19.07 13.97
CA GLU A 238 0.81 -18.22 14.68
C GLU A 238 -0.09 -17.45 13.70
N HIS A 239 -1.35 -17.34 14.09
CA HIS A 239 -2.39 -16.58 13.39
C HIS A 239 -2.70 -15.33 14.20
N ILE A 240 -2.47 -14.16 13.61
CA ILE A 240 -2.74 -12.87 14.26
C ILE A 240 -3.72 -12.11 13.38
N THR A 241 -4.90 -11.83 13.93
CA THR A 241 -5.91 -11.02 13.26
C THR A 241 -6.19 -9.77 14.08
N LEU A 242 -6.13 -8.61 13.44
CA LEU A 242 -6.56 -7.32 13.99
C LEU A 242 -7.78 -6.84 13.19
N ARG A 243 -8.90 -6.59 13.88
CA ARG A 243 -10.05 -5.91 13.30
C ARG A 243 -10.21 -4.54 13.93
N SER A 244 -10.29 -3.51 13.09
CA SER A 244 -10.47 -2.12 13.53
C SER A 244 -11.70 -1.51 12.89
N ARG A 245 -12.47 -0.78 13.69
CA ARG A 245 -13.67 -0.06 13.26
C ARG A 245 -13.60 1.37 13.78
N TRP A 246 -13.96 2.33 12.94
CA TRP A 246 -14.00 3.74 13.33
C TRP A 246 -15.22 4.45 12.75
N GLN A 247 -15.64 5.49 13.46
CA GLN A 247 -16.67 6.43 13.03
C GLN A 247 -16.03 7.57 12.23
N SER A 248 -16.84 8.32 11.49
CA SER A 248 -16.42 9.48 10.69
C SER A 248 -15.76 10.60 11.50
N ASN A 249 -15.98 10.67 12.81
CA ASN A 249 -15.32 11.59 13.72
C ASN A 249 -13.93 11.12 14.20
N GLY A 250 -13.45 9.97 13.71
CA GLY A 250 -12.15 9.38 14.05
C GLY A 250 -12.12 8.53 15.31
N MET A 251 -13.19 8.50 16.12
CA MET A 251 -13.29 7.60 17.27
C MET A 251 -13.37 6.15 16.80
N GLY A 252 -12.72 5.23 17.51
CA GLY A 252 -12.71 3.84 17.07
C GLY A 252 -12.32 2.83 18.13
N ARG A 253 -12.31 1.58 17.68
CA ARG A 253 -11.96 0.41 18.45
C ARG A 253 -11.25 -0.58 17.54
N ALA A 254 -10.24 -1.22 18.07
CA ALA A 254 -9.69 -2.42 17.46
C ALA A 254 -9.75 -3.59 18.45
N ASP A 255 -9.93 -4.78 17.89
CA ASP A 255 -10.06 -6.05 18.57
C ASP A 255 -9.12 -7.04 17.89
N ALA A 256 -8.20 -7.63 18.65
CA ALA A 256 -7.22 -8.56 18.13
C ALA A 256 -7.42 -9.96 18.69
N ARG A 257 -7.07 -10.96 17.87
CA ARG A 257 -6.93 -12.35 18.28
C ARG A 257 -5.58 -12.88 17.79
N MET A 258 -4.89 -13.58 18.69
CA MET A 258 -3.66 -14.32 18.42
C MET A 258 -3.91 -15.77 18.80
N ALA A 259 -3.63 -16.71 17.92
CA ALA A 259 -3.87 -18.14 18.14
C ALA A 259 -2.92 -19.01 17.32
N GLY A 260 -2.98 -20.33 17.56
CA GLY A 260 -2.17 -21.31 16.83
C GLY A 260 -0.71 -21.32 17.27
N GLY A 261 0.09 -22.11 16.55
CA GLY A 261 1.53 -22.15 16.76
C GLY A 261 1.93 -22.56 18.18
N ASP A 262 2.87 -21.81 18.73
CA ASP A 262 3.34 -21.93 20.10
C ASP A 262 2.36 -21.31 21.15
N LEU A 263 1.25 -20.68 20.70
CA LEU A 263 0.25 -20.03 21.55
C LEU A 263 -0.86 -21.01 21.98
N ASN A 264 -0.56 -21.89 22.94
CA ASN A 264 -1.46 -22.96 23.41
C ASN A 264 -2.90 -22.52 23.79
N ALA A 265 -3.08 -21.34 24.39
CA ALA A 265 -4.41 -20.85 24.81
C ALA A 265 -4.96 -19.71 23.93
N GLY A 266 -4.16 -19.23 22.98
CA GLY A 266 -4.39 -17.96 22.28
C GLY A 266 -4.44 -16.75 23.23
N ALA A 267 -4.58 -15.56 22.65
CA ALA A 267 -4.79 -14.32 23.36
C ALA A 267 -5.76 -13.43 22.58
N ILE A 268 -6.57 -12.67 23.31
CA ILE A 268 -7.42 -11.62 22.75
C ILE A 268 -7.10 -10.30 23.43
N ALA A 269 -7.25 -9.21 22.69
CA ALA A 269 -7.08 -7.87 23.24
C ALA A 269 -8.03 -6.88 22.55
N SER A 270 -8.33 -5.77 23.23
CA SER A 270 -9.13 -4.67 22.71
C SER A 270 -8.47 -3.34 23.07
N GLU A 271 -8.43 -2.40 22.14
CA GLU A 271 -8.05 -1.01 22.38
C GLU A 271 -9.07 -0.06 21.75
N CYS A 272 -9.51 0.95 22.50
CA CYS A 272 -10.38 2.01 21.99
C CYS A 272 -9.69 3.37 22.01
N TRP A 273 -10.07 4.25 21.09
CA TRP A 273 -9.55 5.61 21.01
C TRP A 273 -10.64 6.66 20.74
N ASP A 274 -10.36 7.89 21.15
CA ASP A 274 -11.23 9.05 20.94
C ASP A 274 -10.98 9.80 19.61
N GLY A 275 -11.70 10.88 19.36
CA GLY A 275 -11.55 11.70 18.14
C GLY A 275 -10.24 12.50 18.08
N GLN A 276 -9.43 12.46 19.14
CA GLN A 276 -8.04 12.95 19.15
C GLN A 276 -7.03 11.80 19.03
N PHE A 277 -7.54 10.59 18.74
CA PHE A 277 -6.79 9.34 18.60
C PHE A 277 -6.07 8.88 19.86
N ARG A 278 -6.49 9.39 21.03
CA ARG A 278 -5.94 9.00 22.32
C ARG A 278 -6.66 7.77 22.82
N ARG A 279 -5.92 6.83 23.41
CA ARG A 279 -6.52 5.64 24.02
C ARG A 279 -7.48 6.04 25.13
N THR A 280 -8.66 5.43 25.13
CA THR A 280 -9.68 5.55 26.17
C THR A 280 -9.92 4.25 26.93
N TYR A 281 -9.53 3.11 26.36
CA TYR A 281 -9.69 1.78 26.95
C TYR A 281 -8.66 0.80 26.38
N TYR A 282 -8.13 -0.08 27.23
CA TYR A 282 -7.35 -1.26 26.82
C TYR A 282 -7.65 -2.44 27.74
N THR A 283 -7.72 -3.65 27.19
CA THR A 283 -7.72 -4.90 27.94
C THR A 283 -7.14 -6.03 27.10
N ASP A 284 -6.63 -7.07 27.76
CA ASP A 284 -6.20 -8.31 27.11
C ASP A 284 -6.42 -9.53 28.02
N SER A 285 -6.46 -10.73 27.44
CA SER A 285 -6.77 -11.97 28.16
C SER A 285 -5.58 -12.63 28.87
N VAL A 286 -4.36 -12.14 28.67
CA VAL A 286 -3.13 -12.77 29.17
C VAL A 286 -2.28 -11.82 30.03
N ASN A 287 -2.79 -10.63 30.33
CA ASN A 287 -2.15 -9.55 31.06
C ASN A 287 -0.82 -9.10 30.43
N PHE A 288 -0.79 -8.94 29.10
CA PHE A 288 0.33 -8.27 28.42
C PHE A 288 0.52 -6.84 28.90
N ALA A 289 -0.58 -6.12 29.17
CA ALA A 289 -0.56 -4.84 29.85
C ALA A 289 -1.70 -4.74 30.87
N PRO A 290 -1.63 -3.82 31.86
CA PRO A 290 -2.76 -3.56 32.74
C PRO A 290 -4.00 -3.15 31.94
N THR A 291 -5.17 -3.65 32.35
CA THR A 291 -6.44 -3.10 31.85
C THR A 291 -6.57 -1.66 32.31
N GLU A 292 -6.87 -0.75 31.39
CA GLU A 292 -6.96 0.68 31.66
C GLU A 292 -8.23 1.29 31.04
N GLY A 293 -8.71 2.37 31.67
CA GLY A 293 -9.86 3.13 31.17
C GLY A 293 -11.20 2.42 31.40
N ALA A 294 -12.21 2.83 30.64
CA ALA A 294 -13.56 2.28 30.76
C ALA A 294 -14.11 1.91 29.38
N VAL A 295 -14.64 0.69 29.25
CA VAL A 295 -15.26 0.23 27.99
C VAL A 295 -16.42 1.12 27.55
N SER A 296 -17.08 1.81 28.49
CA SER A 296 -18.13 2.80 28.19
C SER A 296 -17.62 4.05 27.47
N ALA A 297 -16.31 4.28 27.43
CA ALA A 297 -15.67 5.35 26.66
C ALA A 297 -15.31 4.94 25.22
N CYS A 298 -15.57 3.69 24.83
CA CYS A 298 -15.41 3.23 23.45
C CYS A 298 -16.58 3.70 22.58
N ALA A 299 -16.31 4.13 21.34
CA ALA A 299 -17.34 4.36 20.34
C ALA A 299 -18.10 3.07 19.97
N PHE A 300 -17.42 1.92 20.07
CA PHE A 300 -17.99 0.59 19.90
C PHE A 300 -17.88 -0.17 21.23
N SER A 301 -18.98 -0.35 21.94
CA SER A 301 -18.98 -0.96 23.28
C SER A 301 -18.72 -2.47 23.25
N ALA A 302 -19.19 -3.17 22.23
CA ALA A 302 -18.98 -4.59 22.05
C ALA A 302 -17.67 -4.90 21.30
N ALA A 303 -16.90 -5.85 21.86
CA ALA A 303 -15.80 -6.46 21.15
C ALA A 303 -16.34 -7.20 19.94
N ASP A 304 -15.66 -7.05 18.81
CA ASP A 304 -15.96 -7.80 17.60
C ASP A 304 -14.72 -8.59 17.20
N LEU A 305 -14.47 -9.61 18.02
CA LEU A 305 -13.29 -10.45 17.88
C LEU A 305 -13.36 -11.21 16.55
N PRO A 306 -12.26 -11.26 15.79
CA PRO A 306 -12.12 -12.15 14.64
C PRO A 306 -12.51 -13.60 15.02
N PRO A 307 -12.94 -14.47 14.08
CA PRO A 307 -13.29 -15.87 14.37
C PRO A 307 -12.11 -16.68 14.92
N GLN A 308 -12.37 -17.83 15.55
CA GLN A 308 -11.29 -18.75 15.94
C GLN A 308 -10.91 -19.53 14.69
N HIS A 309 -9.62 -19.53 14.36
CA HIS A 309 -9.06 -20.36 13.30
C HIS A 309 -8.86 -21.80 13.81
#